data_AF-A0A9D4KZY4-F1
#
_entry.id   AF-A0A9D4KZY4-F1
#
_cell.length_a   1.000
_cell.length_b   1.000
_cell.length_c   1.000
_cell.angle_alpha   90.00
_cell.angle_beta   90.00
_cell.angle_gamma   90.00
#
_symmetry.space_group_name_H-M   'P 1'
#
loop_
_entity.id
_entity.type
_entity.pdbx_description
1 polymer ?
#
loop_
_entity_poly.entity_id
_entity_poly.type
_entity_poly.pdbx_seq_one_letter_code
_entity_poly.pdbx_strand_id
1 'polypeptide(L)' 'MRSQGTPPPLALSSTTTRPRRAATRAEPEDAPAMLEMRDSMKATNALLERLVQVQEISHA' A
#
# COMPACT_ATOMS: atom_id res chain seq x y z
N MET A 1 17.47 -25.27 64.33
CA MET A 1 17.53 -25.71 62.91
C MET A 1 16.61 -24.80 62.10
N ARG A 2 17.16 -23.86 61.32
CA ARG A 2 16.38 -22.94 60.47
C ARG A 2 17.03 -22.91 59.08
N SER A 3 16.20 -23.19 58.09
CA SER A 3 16.46 -23.30 56.66
C SER A 3 16.94 -21.99 56.05
N GLN A 4 18.06 -22.01 55.32
CA GLN A 4 18.45 -20.93 54.41
C GLN A 4 18.33 -21.48 52.98
N GLY A 5 17.18 -21.22 52.36
CA GLY A 5 16.95 -21.54 50.95
C GLY A 5 17.73 -20.58 50.06
N THR A 6 18.38 -21.14 49.04
CA THR A 6 19.07 -20.44 47.97
C THR A 6 18.10 -19.51 47.22
N PRO A 7 18.42 -18.22 46.97
CA PRO A 7 17.55 -17.39 46.14
C PRO A 7 17.56 -17.92 44.69
N PRO A 8 16.42 -17.90 43.98
CA PRO A 8 16.37 -18.31 42.58
C PRO A 8 17.19 -17.35 41.70
N PRO A 9 17.91 -17.85 40.69
CA PRO A 9 18.65 -17.00 39.76
C PRO A 9 17.69 -16.10 38.99
N LEU A 10 18.03 -14.82 38.93
CA LEU A 10 17.35 -13.77 38.16
C LEU A 10 17.18 -14.23 36.70
N ALA A 11 15.94 -14.29 36.24
CA ALA A 11 15.62 -14.53 34.84
C ALA A 11 16.24 -13.40 34.00
N LEU A 12 17.19 -13.76 33.13
CA LEU A 12 17.75 -12.85 32.12
C LEU A 12 16.62 -12.43 31.18
N SER A 13 16.22 -11.16 31.27
CA SER A 13 15.34 -10.50 30.31
C SER A 13 15.96 -10.54 28.92
N SER A 14 15.64 -11.60 28.17
CA SER A 14 16.06 -11.77 26.78
C SER A 14 15.20 -10.85 25.92
N THR A 15 15.65 -9.62 25.69
CA THR A 15 15.05 -8.72 24.71
C THR A 15 15.26 -9.32 23.32
N THR A 16 14.29 -10.10 22.86
CA THR A 16 14.22 -10.55 21.47
C THR A 16 13.95 -9.32 20.62
N THR A 17 14.98 -8.77 19.97
CA THR A 17 14.82 -7.75 18.93
C THR A 17 14.17 -8.41 17.73
N ARG A 18 12.83 -8.32 17.65
CA ARG A 18 12.06 -8.75 16.49
C ARG A 18 12.53 -7.96 15.26
N PRO A 19 12.87 -8.60 14.13
CA PRO A 19 13.16 -7.87 12.90
C PRO A 19 11.92 -7.07 12.52
N ARG A 20 12.03 -5.74 12.49
CA ARG A 20 10.96 -4.86 11.99
C ARG A 20 10.92 -5.06 10.48
N ARG A 21 10.04 -5.95 10.00
CA ARG A 21 9.72 -6.10 8.57
C ARG A 21 9.31 -4.71 8.08
N ALA A 22 10.16 -4.06 7.30
CA ALA A 22 9.77 -2.84 6.59
C ALA A 22 8.68 -3.26 5.60
N ALA A 23 7.43 -2.90 5.90
CA ALA A 23 6.36 -3.00 4.93
C ALA A 23 6.65 -1.91 3.90
N THR A 24 7.12 -2.29 2.71
CA THR A 24 7.12 -1.41 1.55
C THR A 24 5.66 -1.10 1.28
N ARG A 25 5.18 0.04 1.78
CA ARG A 25 3.81 0.48 1.58
C ARG A 25 3.72 0.85 0.10
N ALA A 26 3.03 0.04 -0.70
CA ALA A 26 2.63 0.46 -2.03
C ALA A 26 1.80 1.72 -1.87
N GLU A 27 2.14 2.77 -2.61
CA GLU A 27 1.35 3.99 -2.61
C GLU A 27 -0.07 3.63 -3.06
N PRO A 28 -1.10 4.22 -2.45
CA PRO A 28 -2.49 3.87 -2.77
C PRO A 28 -2.83 4.12 -4.25
N GLU A 29 -2.10 5.00 -4.93
CA GLU A 29 -2.24 5.30 -6.36
C GLU A 29 -1.70 4.18 -7.27
N ASP A 30 -0.80 3.34 -6.77
CA ASP A 30 -0.26 2.18 -7.48
C ASP A 30 -1.13 0.92 -7.31
N ALA A 31 -2.26 1.06 -6.60
CA ALA A 31 -3.23 -0.03 -6.49
C ALA A 31 -3.73 -0.42 -7.89
N PRO A 32 -3.81 -1.71 -8.24
CA PRO A 32 -4.27 -2.16 -9.56
C PRO A 32 -5.59 -1.53 -10.01
N ALA A 33 -6.56 -1.41 -9.08
CA ALA A 33 -7.84 -0.76 -9.34
C ALA A 33 -7.72 0.73 -9.71
N MET A 34 -6.76 1.46 -9.13
CA MET A 34 -6.51 2.87 -9.47
C MET A 34 -5.90 3.00 -10.86
N LEU A 35 -5.01 2.08 -11.24
CA LEU A 35 -4.44 2.02 -12.58
C LEU A 35 -5.50 1.72 -13.63
N GLU A 36 -6.36 0.73 -13.39
CA GLU A 36 -7.49 0.39 -14.27
C GLU A 36 -8.48 1.55 -14.42
N MET A 37 -8.79 2.25 -13.33
CA MET A 37 -9.64 3.44 -13.36
C MET A 37 -9.00 4.56 -14.19
N ARG A 38 -7.71 4.82 -13.98
CA ARG A 38 -6.96 5.83 -14.77
C ARG A 38 -6.97 5.50 -16.26
N ASP A 39 -6.74 4.24 -16.60
CA ASP A 39 -6.69 3.81 -17.99
C ASP A 39 -8.10 3.88 -18.64
N SER A 40 -9.15 3.58 -17.88
CA SER A 40 -10.55 3.77 -18.29
C SER A 40 -10.88 5.26 -18.53
N MET A 41 -10.45 6.16 -17.64
CA MET A 41 -10.63 7.61 -17.84
C MET A 41 -9.90 8.12 -19.08
N LYS A 42 -8.68 7.65 -19.33
CA LYS A 42 -7.92 8.01 -20.55
C LYS A 42 -8.66 7.57 -21.81
N ALA A 43 -9.22 6.36 -21.83
CA ALA A 43 -10.00 5.88 -22.97
C ALA A 43 -11.26 6.72 -23.20
N THR A 44 -11.96 7.10 -22.13
CA THR A 44 -13.13 7.99 -22.21
C THR A 44 -12.78 9.37 -22.76
N ASN A 45 -11.68 9.98 -22.30
CA ASN A 45 -11.24 11.28 -22.80
C ASN A 45 -10.91 11.22 -24.30
N ALA A 46 -10.19 10.19 -24.73
CA ALA A 46 -9.89 9.99 -26.15
C ALA A 46 -11.15 9.80 -27.01
N LEU A 47 -12.18 9.15 -26.47
CA LEU A 47 -13.48 9.04 -27.15
C LEU A 47 -14.14 10.42 -27.30
N LEU A 48 -14.18 11.22 -26.22
CA LEU A 48 -14.78 12.55 -26.23
C LEU A 48 -14.06 13.48 -27.22
N GLU A 49 -12.73 13.47 -27.24
CA GLU A 49 -11.94 14.26 -28.20
C GLU A 49 -12.29 13.90 -29.65
N ARG A 50 -12.44 12.61 -29.97
CA ARG A 50 -12.86 12.17 -31.30
C ARG A 50 -14.28 12.60 -31.64
N LEU A 51 -15.20 12.55 -30.67
CA LEU A 51 -16.58 13.01 -30.88
C LEU A 51 -16.64 14.51 -31.20
N VAL A 52 -15.83 15.32 -30.49
CA VAL A 52 -15.71 16.75 -30.76
C VAL A 52 -15.18 16.99 -32.17
N GLN A 53 -14.10 16.31 -32.56
CA GLN A 53 -13.54 16.43 -33.91
C GLN A 53 -14.57 16.07 -34.99
N VAL A 54 -15.35 14.99 -34.79
CA VAL A 54 -16.40 14.59 -35.74
C VAL A 54 -17.51 15.64 -35.82
N GLN A 55 -17.92 16.24 -34.70
CA GLN A 55 -18.89 17.33 -34.70
C GLN A 55 -18.37 18.56 -35.44
N GLU A 56 -17.11 18.96 -35.20
CA GLU A 56 -16.48 20.10 -35.88
C GLU A 56 -16.44 19.88 -37.40
N ILE A 57 -16.06 18.69 -37.86
CA ILE A 57 -16.03 18.35 -39.29
C ILE A 57 -17.44 18.32 -39.89
N SER A 58 -18.43 17.83 -39.16
CA SER A 58 -19.81 17.69 -39.68
C SER A 58 -20.55 19.02 -39.77
N HIS A 59 -20.09 20.05 -39.04
CA HIS A 59 -20.70 21.37 -38.97
C HIS A 59 -19.92 22.45 -39.75
N ALA A 60 -18.76 22.11 -40.31
CA ALA A 60 -17.95 22.97 -41.19
C ALA A 60 -18.41 22.87 -42.65
#